data_AF-A0A9X4HLU5-F1
#
_entry.id   AF-A0A9X4HLU5-F1
#
_cell.length_a   1.000
_cell.length_b   1.000
_cell.length_c   1.000
_cell.angle_alpha   90.00
_cell.angle_beta   90.00
_cell.angle_gamma   90.00
#
_symmetry.space_group_name_H-M   'P 1'
#
loop_
_entity.id
_entity.type
_entity.pdbx_description
1 polymer ?
#
loop_
_entity_poly.entity_id
_entity_poly.type
_entity_poly.pdbx_seq_one_letter_code
_entity_poly.pdbx_strand_id
1 'polypeptide(L)'
;MGVVKLQFAPRTAAVETDTPDVLAHALAKLRQCGGDAINVLRLTDELPEVVLPFLAWAASRRQDIPARAIRVVMKCCGEPMLERALGLQRLR
;
A
#
# COMPACT_ATOMS: atom_id res chain seq x y z
N MET A 1 -3.08 38.23 32.10
CA MET A 1 -2.17 37.21 31.53
C MET A 1 -2.93 35.89 31.46
N GLY A 2 -3.45 35.53 30.29
CA GLY A 2 -4.23 34.31 30.09
C GLY A 2 -3.33 33.13 29.71
N VAL A 3 -3.36 32.06 30.51
CA VAL A 3 -2.59 30.84 30.23
C VAL A 3 -3.37 30.01 29.21
N VAL A 4 -2.82 29.86 28.00
CA VAL A 4 -3.37 28.99 26.97
C VAL A 4 -3.20 27.54 27.42
N LYS A 5 -4.30 26.90 27.84
CA LYS A 5 -4.34 25.45 28.05
C LYS A 5 -4.26 24.77 26.69
N LEU A 6 -3.08 24.29 26.34
CA LEU A 6 -2.88 23.36 25.22
C LEU A 6 -3.69 22.09 25.50
N GLN A 7 -4.87 22.00 24.90
CA GLN A 7 -5.65 20.76 24.87
C GLN A 7 -4.87 19.76 24.01
N PHE A 8 -4.15 18.86 24.66
CA PHE A 8 -3.64 17.65 24.03
C PHE A 8 -4.84 16.77 23.68
N ALA A 9 -5.41 16.97 22.49
CA ALA A 9 -6.19 15.92 21.87
C ALA A 9 -5.22 14.75 21.65
N PRO A 10 -5.47 13.55 22.19
CA PRO A 10 -4.65 12.41 21.85
C PRO A 10 -4.69 12.29 20.34
N ARG A 11 -3.51 12.35 19.69
CA ARG A 11 -3.39 11.88 18.32
C ARG A 11 -3.84 10.44 18.41
N THR A 12 -5.08 10.16 18.01
CA THR A 12 -5.55 8.82 17.73
C THR A 12 -4.56 8.28 16.72
N ALA A 13 -3.59 7.49 17.19
CA ALA A 13 -2.86 6.59 16.33
C ALA A 13 -3.98 5.82 15.62
N ALA A 14 -4.12 6.04 14.31
CA ALA A 14 -4.99 5.21 13.50
C ALA A 14 -4.58 3.79 13.86
N VAL A 15 -5.48 3.06 14.53
CA VAL A 15 -5.25 1.69 14.92
C VAL A 15 -4.86 1.01 13.61
N GLU A 16 -3.58 0.65 13.48
CA GLU A 16 -3.11 -0.17 12.37
C GLU A 16 -3.85 -1.48 12.57
N THR A 17 -5.03 -1.57 11.95
CA THR A 17 -5.78 -2.81 11.79
C THR A 17 -4.77 -3.83 11.32
N ASP A 18 -4.59 -4.89 12.12
CA ASP A 18 -3.68 -6.00 11.87
C ASP A 18 -3.54 -6.20 10.38
N THR A 19 -2.34 -5.91 9.88
CA THR A 19 -2.04 -6.10 8.45
C THR A 19 -2.27 -7.58 8.21
N PRO A 20 -3.28 -7.99 7.41
CA PRO A 20 -3.62 -9.40 7.29
C PRO A 20 -2.35 -10.19 6.94
N ASP A 21 -2.14 -11.37 7.54
CA ASP A 21 -0.87 -12.12 7.44
C ASP A 21 -0.37 -12.26 5.99
N VAL A 22 -1.31 -12.39 5.05
CA VAL A 22 -1.07 -12.44 3.60
C VAL A 22 -0.35 -11.18 3.08
N LEU A 23 -0.74 -10.00 3.55
CA LEU A 23 -0.15 -8.72 3.17
C LEU A 23 1.22 -8.50 3.83
N ALA A 24 1.40 -8.92 5.08
CA ALA A 24 2.71 -8.89 5.73
C ALA A 24 3.73 -9.78 5.00
N HIS A 25 3.32 -10.99 4.61
CA HIS A 25 4.12 -11.92 3.81
C HIS A 25 4.42 -11.37 2.42
N ALA A 26 3.43 -10.80 1.75
CA ALA A 26 3.60 -10.18 0.43
C ALA A 26 4.58 -9.00 0.47
N LEU A 27 4.56 -8.17 1.51
CA LEU A 27 5.52 -7.08 1.71
C LEU A 27 6.94 -7.60 1.92
N ALA A 28 7.11 -8.66 2.71
CA ALA A 28 8.41 -9.29 2.94
C ALA A 28 8.99 -9.85 1.62
N LYS A 29 8.17 -10.56 0.83
CA LYS A 29 8.57 -11.05 -0.50
C LYS A 29 8.91 -9.89 -1.45
N LEU A 30 8.09 -8.84 -1.48
CA LEU A 30 8.32 -7.68 -2.35
C LEU A 30 9.66 -6.99 -2.03
N ARG A 31 10.00 -6.89 -0.74
CA ARG A 31 11.31 -6.40 -0.29
C ARG A 31 12.45 -7.30 -0.76
N GLN A 32 12.28 -8.62 -0.71
CA GLN A 32 13.29 -9.60 -1.17
C GLN A 32 13.50 -9.54 -2.70
N CYS A 33 12.46 -9.25 -3.47
CA CYS A 33 12.59 -9.03 -4.92
C CYS A 33 13.47 -7.82 -5.25
N GLY A 34 13.61 -6.88 -4.31
CA GLY A 34 14.40 -5.67 -4.49
C GLY A 34 13.93 -4.86 -5.69
N GLY A 35 14.87 -4.52 -6.59
CA GLY A 35 14.58 -3.76 -7.81
C GLY A 35 14.30 -4.61 -9.04
N ASP A 36 14.24 -5.94 -8.91
CA ASP A 36 14.09 -6.84 -10.05
C ASP A 36 12.63 -6.95 -10.49
N ALA A 37 12.33 -6.42 -11.67
CA ALA A 37 10.99 -6.38 -12.20
C ALA A 37 10.41 -7.79 -12.50
N ILE A 38 11.24 -8.77 -12.87
CA ILE A 38 10.76 -10.11 -13.21
C ILE A 38 10.24 -10.82 -11.96
N ASN A 39 11.02 -10.76 -10.88
CA ASN A 39 10.62 -11.35 -9.60
C ASN A 39 9.39 -10.66 -9.00
N VAL A 40 9.25 -9.34 -9.17
CA VAL A 40 8.04 -8.61 -8.76
C VAL A 40 6.83 -9.05 -9.57
N LEU A 41 6.96 -9.22 -10.90
CA LEU A 41 5.87 -9.71 -11.74
C LEU A 41 5.43 -11.13 -11.35
N ARG A 42 6.38 -12.01 -11.05
CA ARG A 42 6.06 -13.36 -10.56
C ARG A 42 5.32 -13.32 -9.23
N LEU A 43 5.75 -12.45 -8.31
CA LEU A 43 5.05 -12.22 -7.05
C LEU A 43 3.62 -11.73 -7.26
N THR A 44 3.38 -10.83 -8.23
CA THR A 44 2.03 -10.35 -8.51
C THR A 44 1.10 -11.43 -9.09
N ASP A 45 1.65 -12.40 -9.81
CA ASP A 45 0.90 -13.55 -10.35
C ASP A 45 0.57 -14.59 -9.27
N GLU A 46 1.46 -14.75 -8.27
CA GLU A 46 1.25 -15.65 -7.12
C GLU A 46 0.21 -15.12 -6.11
N LEU A 47 -0.12 -13.83 -6.15
CA LEU A 47 -0.98 -13.18 -5.16
C LEU A 47 -2.41 -12.98 -5.68
N PRO A 48 -3.43 -13.07 -4.81
CA PRO A 48 -4.80 -12.72 -5.20
C PRO A 48 -4.88 -11.26 -5.66
N GLU A 49 -5.60 -11.00 -6.75
CA GLU A 49 -5.77 -9.65 -7.32
C GLU A 49 -6.28 -8.63 -6.29
N VAL A 50 -7.11 -9.08 -5.34
CA VAL A 50 -7.65 -8.23 -4.26
C VAL A 50 -6.56 -7.72 -3.30
N VAL A 51 -5.40 -8.38 -3.22
CA VAL A 51 -4.30 -8.03 -2.31
C VAL A 51 -3.33 -7.02 -2.93
N LEU A 52 -3.12 -7.07 -4.25
CA LEU A 52 -2.24 -6.14 -4.99
C LEU A 52 -2.50 -4.66 -4.68
N PRO A 53 -3.76 -4.18 -4.58
CA PRO A 53 -4.09 -2.83 -4.12
C PRO A 53 -3.44 -2.42 -2.81
N PHE A 54 -3.64 -3.26 -1.81
CA PHE A 54 -3.21 -3.00 -0.45
C PHE A 54 -1.70 -3.15 -0.35
N LEU A 55 -1.12 -4.09 -1.11
CA LEU A 55 0.32 -4.24 -1.23
C LEU A 55 0.96 -3.00 -1.84
N ALA A 56 0.44 -2.48 -2.95
CA ALA A 56 0.95 -1.26 -3.58
C ALA A 56 0.87 -0.06 -2.62
N TRP A 57 -0.27 0.11 -1.94
CA TRP A 57 -0.47 1.19 -0.97
C TRP A 57 0.47 1.06 0.23
N ALA A 58 0.55 -0.12 0.85
CA ALA A 58 1.40 -0.35 2.01
C ALA A 58 2.88 -0.23 1.65
N ALA A 59 3.28 -0.74 0.49
CA ALA A 59 4.66 -0.64 0.01
C ALA A 59 5.07 0.80 -0.29
N SER A 60 4.15 1.65 -0.78
CA SER A 60 4.44 3.07 -1.07
C SER A 60 4.85 3.89 0.16
N ARG A 61 4.51 3.43 1.36
CA ARG A 61 4.82 4.08 2.63
C ARG A 61 6.10 3.57 3.29
N ARG A 62 6.76 2.59 2.68
CA ARG A 62 7.95 1.92 3.20
C ARG A 62 9.19 2.35 2.43
N GLN A 63 10.20 2.86 3.14
CA GLN A 63 11.45 3.34 2.53
C GLN A 63 12.38 2.19 2.10
N ASP A 64 12.19 1.00 2.67
CA ASP A 64 12.98 -0.20 2.40
C ASP A 64 12.53 -0.95 1.14
N ILE A 65 11.44 -0.52 0.49
CA ILE A 65 10.94 -1.14 -0.75
C ILE A 65 11.30 -0.24 -1.94
N PRO A 66 11.98 -0.77 -2.98
CA PRO A 66 12.38 0.04 -4.12
C PRO A 66 11.19 0.61 -4.88
N ALA A 67 11.28 1.89 -5.25
CA ALA A 67 10.27 2.60 -6.03
C ALA A 67 9.95 1.95 -7.39
N ARG A 68 10.88 1.16 -7.94
CA ARG A 68 10.64 0.37 -9.16
C ARG A 68 9.67 -0.78 -8.90
N ALA A 69 9.83 -1.51 -7.80
CA ALA A 69 8.96 -2.62 -7.43
C ALA A 69 7.53 -2.12 -7.18
N ILE A 70 7.37 -1.02 -6.43
CA ILE A 70 6.07 -0.39 -6.18
C ILE A 70 5.38 -0.03 -7.50
N ARG A 71 6.10 0.58 -8.45
CA ARG A 71 5.56 0.93 -9.77
C ARG A 71 5.12 -0.29 -10.58
N VAL A 72 5.82 -1.42 -10.47
CA VAL A 72 5.41 -2.67 -11.15
C VAL A 72 4.11 -3.19 -10.52
N VAL A 73 4.03 -3.30 -9.19
CA VAL A 73 2.81 -3.75 -8.49
C VAL A 73 1.62 -2.83 -8.83
N MET A 74 1.83 -1.51 -8.85
CA MET A 74 0.80 -0.54 -9.26
C MET A 74 0.31 -0.75 -10.69
N LYS A 75 1.18 -1.10 -11.63
CA LYS A 75 0.78 -1.41 -13.01
C LYS A 75 -0.07 -2.68 -13.06
N CYS A 76 0.27 -3.69 -12.28
CA CYS A 76 -0.45 -4.96 -12.22
C CYS A 76 -1.83 -4.86 -11.55
N CYS A 77 -2.09 -3.81 -10.77
CA CYS A 77 -3.40 -3.58 -10.16
C CYS A 77 -4.53 -3.29 -11.18
N GLY A 78 -4.17 -2.88 -12.41
CA GLY A 78 -5.11 -2.68 -13.51
C GLY A 78 -6.13 -1.54 -13.34
N GLU A 79 -6.86 -1.24 -14.42
CA GLU A 79 -8.01 -0.32 -14.43
C GLU A 79 -9.12 -0.63 -13.42
N PRO A 80 -9.51 -1.89 -13.13
CA PRO A 80 -10.62 -2.15 -12.21
C PRO A 80 -10.35 -1.69 -10.76
N MET A 81 -9.09 -1.68 -10.33
CA MET A 81 -8.72 -1.10 -9.04
C MET A 81 -8.76 0.44 -9.09
N LEU A 82 -8.33 1.04 -10.20
CA LEU A 82 -8.46 2.48 -10.42
C LEU A 82 -9.93 2.91 -10.34
N GLU A 83 -10.85 2.14 -10.93
CA GLU A 83 -12.30 2.39 -10.88
C GLU A 83 -12.88 2.25 -9.47
N ARG A 84 -12.43 1.25 -8.70
CA ARG A 84 -12.84 1.08 -7.29
C ARG A 84 -12.26 2.16 -6.38
N ALA A 85 -11.01 2.55 -6.57
CA ALA A 85 -10.31 3.54 -5.75
C ALA A 85 -10.74 4.98 -6.06
N LEU A 86 -10.99 5.28 -7.34
CA LEU A 86 -11.56 6.55 -7.79
C LEU A 86 -13.08 6.61 -7.62
N GLY A 87 -13.69 5.62 -6.96
CA GLY A 87 -15.13 5.43 -6.80
C GLY A 87 -15.91 6.73 -7.00
N LEU A 88 -16.61 6.84 -8.13
CA LEU A 88 -17.49 7.95 -8.52
C LEU A 88 -16.86 9.23 -9.10
N GLN A 89 -15.53 9.36 -9.29
CA GLN A 89 -14.95 10.56 -9.94
C GLN A 89 -14.85 10.52 -11.47
N ARG A 90 -15.06 9.37 -12.12
CA ARG A 90 -15.28 9.33 -13.57
C ARG A 90 -16.77 9.51 -13.86
N LEU A 91 -17.24 10.76 -13.83
CA LEU A 91 -18.42 11.27 -14.56
C LEU A 91 -18.57 12.76 -14.21
N ARG A 92 -17.72 13.61 -14.78
CA ARG A 92 -18.03 14.99 -15.13
C ARG A 92 -17.07 15.48 -16.19
#